data_AF-A0A5J4P075-F1
#
_entry.id   AF-A0A5J4P075-F1
#
_cell.length_a   1.000
_cell.length_b   1.000
_cell.length_c   1.000
_cell.angle_alpha   90.00
_cell.angle_beta   90.00
_cell.angle_gamma   90.00
#
_symmetry.space_group_name_H-M   'P 1'
#
loop_
_entity.id
_entity.type
_entity.pdbx_description
1 polymer ?
#
loop_
_entity_poly.entity_id
_entity_poly.type
_entity_poly.pdbx_seq_one_letter_code
_entity_poly.pdbx_strand_id
1 'polypeptide(L)'
;MDAKASDSLRGYLYKWTNYLKGYQKRWFVLQDGFVSYYRNQAEMAHTCRGTINLANANVTSTGPITFLISNSSTQTFHLRAASDTEQKKWVSALLSAKTKALAFKKQGDDSDAYTEGDDEDEGKNSTISADAAIRLVNHSLGKLESKFADLQRHQEALTRKGDDLQRAILDVETAHDPSELTQKLTVARDRATVYNVVSLAMVNTKLKQMPPSVASKPNGMYGHIRMCNLWARNPRFYSLSSCCTDSEFVAQSGDRRSHHCYRASLASRTLWGIN
;
A
#
# COMPACT_ATOMS: atom_id res chain seq x y z
N MET A 1 12.92 17.05 26.16
CA MET A 1 11.89 16.04 26.40
C MET A 1 10.63 16.61 25.77
N ASP A 2 10.28 16.23 24.54
CA ASP A 2 9.08 16.76 23.88
C ASP A 2 8.35 15.63 23.18
N ALA A 3 7.54 14.92 23.96
CA ALA A 3 6.56 13.99 23.45
C ALA A 3 5.41 14.81 22.84
N LYS A 4 5.52 15.15 21.55
CA LYS A 4 4.40 15.68 20.76
C LYS A 4 3.26 14.65 20.85
N ALA A 5 2.19 14.99 21.57
CA ALA A 5 1.02 14.13 21.74
C ALA A 5 0.58 13.63 20.36
N SER A 6 0.76 12.34 20.13
CA SER A 6 0.55 11.74 18.82
C SER A 6 -0.95 11.74 18.53
N ASP A 7 -1.41 12.67 17.69
CA ASP A 7 -2.77 12.70 17.10
C ASP A 7 -3.05 11.49 16.18
N SER A 8 -2.23 10.46 16.28
CA SER A 8 -2.39 9.20 15.59
C SER A 8 -3.11 8.19 16.47
N LEU A 9 -4.38 7.90 16.17
CA LEU A 9 -5.11 6.79 16.78
C LEU A 9 -5.18 5.62 15.79
N ARG A 10 -4.80 4.43 16.24
CA ARG A 10 -4.81 3.21 15.41
C ARG A 10 -5.51 2.09 16.18
N GLY A 11 -6.30 1.29 15.49
CA GLY A 11 -7.01 0.19 16.13
C GLY A 11 -8.00 -0.51 15.21
N TYR A 12 -8.59 -1.60 15.72
CA TYR A 12 -9.59 -2.34 14.98
C TYR A 12 -10.98 -1.78 15.22
N LEU A 13 -11.73 -1.59 14.15
CA LEU A 13 -13.16 -1.29 14.19
C LEU A 13 -13.90 -2.23 13.25
N TYR A 14 -15.19 -2.41 13.49
CA TYR A 14 -16.07 -3.15 12.60
C TYR A 14 -16.71 -2.19 11.61
N LYS A 15 -16.41 -2.37 10.32
CA LYS A 15 -16.97 -1.57 9.23
C LYS A 15 -18.08 -2.33 8.53
N TRP A 16 -19.22 -1.70 8.29
CA TRP A 16 -20.23 -2.24 7.38
C TRP A 16 -19.68 -2.32 5.96
N THR A 17 -19.87 -3.47 5.31
CA THR A 17 -19.38 -3.73 3.96
C THR A 17 -20.51 -3.90 2.95
N ASN A 18 -21.37 -4.91 3.12
CA ASN A 18 -22.56 -5.14 2.32
C ASN A 18 -23.57 -6.00 3.10
N TYR A 19 -24.80 -6.17 2.59
CA TYR A 19 -25.84 -6.98 3.25
C TYR A 19 -25.43 -8.45 3.47
N LEU A 20 -24.58 -9.01 2.60
CA LEU A 20 -24.15 -10.41 2.68
C LEU A 20 -23.06 -10.65 3.74
N LYS A 21 -22.10 -9.73 3.90
CA LYS A 21 -20.96 -9.86 4.82
C LYS A 21 -21.14 -9.06 6.11
N GLY A 22 -22.04 -8.10 6.10
CA GLY A 22 -22.33 -7.21 7.21
C GLY A 22 -21.11 -6.44 7.72
N TYR A 23 -20.98 -6.38 9.04
CA TYR A 23 -19.89 -5.75 9.75
C TYR A 23 -18.63 -6.62 9.75
N GLN A 24 -17.52 -6.05 9.31
CA GLN A 24 -16.25 -6.75 9.17
C GLN A 24 -15.15 -6.03 9.93
N LYS A 25 -14.33 -6.77 10.68
CA LYS A 25 -13.18 -6.20 11.40
C LYS A 25 -12.17 -5.64 10.40
N ARG A 26 -11.80 -4.38 10.56
CA ARG A 26 -10.85 -3.65 9.72
C ARG A 26 -9.93 -2.82 10.61
N TRP A 27 -8.70 -2.64 10.15
CA TRP A 27 -7.72 -1.83 10.84
C TRP A 27 -7.88 -0.37 10.40
N PHE A 28 -8.15 0.52 11.34
CA PHE A 28 -8.30 1.95 11.11
C PHE A 28 -7.11 2.72 11.64
N VAL A 29 -6.76 3.77 10.93
CA VAL A 29 -5.68 4.69 11.26
C VAL A 29 -6.20 6.10 11.07
N LEU A 30 -6.28 6.84 12.16
CA LEU A 30 -6.41 8.29 12.18
C LEU A 30 -4.99 8.87 12.20
N GLN A 31 -4.66 9.73 11.24
CA GLN A 31 -3.39 10.46 11.21
C GLN A 31 -3.52 11.71 10.36
N ASP A 32 -2.93 12.83 10.80
CA ASP A 32 -2.80 14.06 10.01
C ASP A 32 -4.13 14.61 9.45
N GLY A 33 -5.24 14.43 10.18
CA GLY A 33 -6.58 14.86 9.74
C GLY A 33 -7.26 13.91 8.74
N PHE A 34 -6.69 12.73 8.49
CA PHE A 34 -7.26 11.70 7.64
C PHE A 34 -7.59 10.43 8.43
N VAL A 35 -8.67 9.75 8.03
CA VAL A 35 -9.00 8.41 8.51
C VAL A 35 -8.92 7.43 7.37
N SER A 36 -7.97 6.51 7.46
CA SER A 36 -7.76 5.44 6.48
C SER A 36 -8.06 4.08 7.08
N TYR A 37 -8.50 3.13 6.25
CA TYR A 37 -8.72 1.74 6.69
C TYR A 37 -8.08 0.70 5.77
N TYR A 38 -7.77 -0.44 6.38
CA TYR A 38 -7.04 -1.56 5.81
C TYR A 38 -7.73 -2.88 6.17
N ARG A 39 -7.47 -3.97 5.42
CA ARG A 39 -7.98 -5.30 5.81
C ARG A 39 -7.42 -5.74 7.16
N ASN A 40 -6.10 -5.59 7.33
CA ASN A 40 -5.38 -5.91 8.54
C ASN A 40 -4.19 -4.94 8.72
N GLN A 41 -3.54 -5.01 9.88
CA GLN A 41 -2.39 -4.16 10.20
C GLN A 41 -1.16 -4.45 9.33
N ALA A 42 -0.94 -5.70 8.91
CA ALA A 42 0.19 -6.10 8.07
C ALA A 42 0.10 -5.56 6.63
N GLU A 43 -1.12 -5.42 6.10
CA GLU A 43 -1.40 -4.87 4.77
C GLU A 43 -1.28 -3.34 4.69
N MET A 44 -0.99 -2.65 5.80
CA MET A 44 -0.82 -1.20 5.82
C MET A 44 0.25 -0.71 4.83
N ALA A 45 1.32 -1.49 4.65
CA ALA A 45 2.41 -1.15 3.75
C ALA A 45 2.05 -1.33 2.26
N HIS A 46 0.98 -2.06 1.93
CA HIS A 46 0.75 -2.53 0.58
C HIS A 46 -0.55 -2.00 -0.06
N THR A 47 -1.66 -1.87 0.68
CA THR A 47 -2.93 -1.40 0.08
C THR A 47 -3.83 -0.62 1.04
N CYS A 48 -3.98 0.69 0.81
CA CYS A 48 -5.06 1.46 1.44
C CYS A 48 -6.39 1.16 0.75
N ARG A 49 -7.47 0.90 1.52
CA ARG A 49 -8.79 0.56 0.96
C ARG A 49 -9.75 1.72 0.85
N GLY A 50 -9.45 2.80 1.56
CA GLY A 50 -10.25 4.01 1.54
C GLY A 50 -9.78 4.96 2.62
N THR A 51 -9.93 6.24 2.33
CA THR A 51 -9.52 7.35 3.18
C THR A 51 -10.60 8.42 3.15
N ILE A 52 -10.94 8.97 4.30
CA ILE A 52 -11.81 10.14 4.44
C ILE A 52 -11.00 11.28 5.04
N ASN A 53 -11.08 12.46 4.42
CA ASN A 53 -10.53 13.70 4.97
C ASN A 53 -11.51 14.25 6.02
N LEU A 54 -11.06 14.40 7.25
CA LEU A 54 -11.90 14.85 8.36
C LEU A 54 -12.28 16.32 8.29
N ALA A 55 -11.52 17.16 7.59
CA ALA A 55 -11.85 18.59 7.44
C ALA A 55 -13.22 18.79 6.80
N ASN A 56 -13.63 17.88 5.91
CA ASN A 56 -14.92 17.94 5.22
C ASN A 56 -15.87 16.81 5.67
N ALA A 57 -15.52 16.04 6.71
CA ALA A 57 -16.34 14.92 7.16
C ALA A 57 -17.26 15.32 8.32
N ASN A 58 -18.44 14.70 8.39
CA ASN A 58 -19.29 14.69 9.56
C ASN A 58 -19.12 13.38 10.33
N VAL A 59 -18.99 13.49 11.65
CA VAL A 59 -18.86 12.34 12.56
C VAL A 59 -20.08 12.36 13.48
N THR A 60 -20.93 11.34 13.38
CA THR A 60 -22.16 11.27 14.17
C THR A 60 -22.19 9.97 14.96
N SER A 61 -22.43 10.08 16.26
CA SER A 61 -22.70 8.93 17.14
C SER A 61 -24.14 8.48 16.94
N THR A 62 -24.37 7.22 16.55
CA THR A 62 -25.72 6.67 16.29
C THR A 62 -26.19 5.73 17.40
N GLY A 63 -25.30 5.32 18.30
CA GLY A 63 -25.62 4.43 19.41
C GLY A 63 -24.42 4.24 20.34
N PRO A 64 -24.52 3.36 21.36
CA PRO A 64 -23.49 3.22 22.40
C PRO A 64 -22.16 2.70 21.84
N ILE A 65 -22.20 1.91 20.78
CA ILE A 65 -21.00 1.34 20.15
C ILE A 65 -20.93 1.64 18.66
N THR A 66 -21.89 2.36 18.11
CA THR A 66 -22.04 2.62 16.67
C THR A 66 -21.91 4.10 16.37
N PHE A 67 -21.20 4.40 15.29
CA PHE A 67 -21.02 5.76 14.80
C PHE A 67 -20.79 5.74 13.29
N LEU A 68 -21.04 6.88 12.66
CA LEU A 68 -20.84 7.07 11.23
C LEU A 68 -19.85 8.19 10.97
N ILE A 69 -19.07 8.02 9.91
CA ILE A 69 -18.23 9.07 9.34
C ILE A 69 -18.66 9.24 7.89
N SER A 70 -19.20 10.40 7.54
CA SER A 70 -19.60 10.72 6.16
C SER A 70 -18.79 11.90 5.64
N ASN A 71 -18.36 11.83 4.38
CA ASN A 71 -17.89 13.00 3.64
C ASN A 71 -19.08 13.52 2.82
N SER A 72 -19.19 14.84 2.63
CA SER A 72 -20.36 15.62 2.17
C SER A 72 -21.13 15.17 0.91
N SER A 73 -20.84 14.01 0.33
CA SER A 73 -21.74 13.21 -0.54
C SER A 73 -21.12 11.91 -1.05
N THR A 74 -19.80 11.71 -0.94
CA THR A 74 -19.09 10.68 -1.72
C THR A 74 -18.85 9.35 -1.00
N GLN A 75 -18.67 9.37 0.33
CA GLN A 75 -18.29 8.18 1.10
C GLN A 75 -18.85 8.23 2.52
N THR A 76 -19.46 7.13 2.96
CA THR A 76 -19.95 6.96 4.33
C THR A 76 -19.44 5.66 4.93
N PHE A 77 -18.81 5.75 6.09
CA PHE A 77 -18.36 4.61 6.88
C PHE A 77 -19.29 4.41 8.07
N HIS A 78 -20.03 3.31 8.05
CA HIS A 78 -20.76 2.84 9.24
C HIS A 78 -19.83 1.97 10.07
N LEU A 79 -19.55 2.41 11.29
CA LEU A 79 -18.54 1.83 12.16
C LEU A 79 -19.15 1.38 13.49
N ARG A 80 -18.60 0.28 14.00
CA ARG A 80 -18.91 -0.25 15.33
C ARG A 80 -17.59 -0.51 16.10
N ALA A 81 -17.50 0.01 17.31
CA ALA A 81 -16.41 -0.25 18.24
C ALA A 81 -16.68 -1.53 19.07
N ALA A 82 -15.66 -2.05 19.75
CA ALA A 82 -15.82 -3.21 20.63
C ALA A 82 -16.52 -2.86 21.95
N SER A 83 -16.41 -1.61 22.41
CA SER A 83 -17.05 -1.12 23.64
C SER A 83 -17.47 0.35 23.51
N ASP A 84 -18.35 0.81 24.42
CA ASP A 84 -18.76 2.22 24.51
C ASP A 84 -17.57 3.15 24.82
N THR A 85 -16.65 2.69 25.67
CA THR A 85 -15.42 3.44 25.96
C THR A 85 -14.54 3.62 24.73
N GLU A 86 -14.39 2.56 23.92
CA GLU A 86 -13.63 2.62 22.67
C GLU A 86 -14.34 3.50 21.64
N GLN A 87 -15.67 3.42 21.54
CA GLN A 87 -16.47 4.28 20.68
C GLN A 87 -16.25 5.76 21.01
N LYS A 88 -16.37 6.13 22.29
CA LYS A 88 -16.14 7.50 22.78
C LYS A 88 -14.72 7.96 22.50
N LYS A 89 -13.73 7.09 22.70
CA LYS A 89 -12.32 7.37 22.39
C LYS A 89 -12.12 7.68 20.91
N TRP A 90 -12.69 6.87 20.01
CA TRP A 90 -12.60 7.12 18.57
C TRP A 90 -13.33 8.39 18.17
N VAL A 91 -14.57 8.58 18.58
CA VAL A 91 -15.36 9.78 18.25
C VAL A 91 -14.65 11.05 18.75
N SER A 92 -14.16 11.05 19.98
CA SER A 92 -13.41 12.18 20.55
C SER A 92 -12.14 12.49 19.74
N ALA A 93 -11.34 11.46 19.42
CA ALA A 93 -10.13 11.64 18.62
C ALA A 93 -10.42 12.15 17.21
N LEU A 94 -11.48 11.63 16.57
CA LEU A 94 -11.92 12.06 15.24
C LEU A 94 -12.40 13.51 15.22
N LEU A 95 -13.19 13.92 16.22
CA LEU A 95 -13.66 15.30 16.36
C LEU A 95 -12.49 16.23 16.67
N SER A 96 -11.58 15.84 17.57
CA SER A 96 -10.38 16.63 17.87
C SER A 96 -9.51 16.81 16.62
N ALA A 97 -9.26 15.73 15.87
CA ALA A 97 -8.51 15.79 14.62
C ALA A 97 -9.23 16.61 13.53
N LYS A 98 -10.56 16.56 13.46
CA LYS A 98 -11.36 17.43 12.60
C LYS A 98 -11.19 18.90 12.98
N THR A 99 -11.35 19.26 14.26
CA THR A 99 -11.16 20.62 14.74
C THR A 99 -9.75 21.11 14.46
N LYS A 100 -8.73 20.27 14.66
CA LYS A 100 -7.34 20.59 14.31
C LYS A 100 -7.16 20.79 12.80
N ALA A 101 -7.69 19.89 11.97
CA ALA A 101 -7.63 20.03 10.52
C ALA A 101 -8.36 21.29 10.02
N LEU A 102 -9.46 21.66 10.68
CA LEU A 102 -10.18 22.91 10.44
C LEU A 102 -9.43 24.12 11.00
N ALA A 103 -8.74 24.02 12.13
CA ALA A 103 -7.91 25.10 12.68
C ALA A 103 -6.68 25.34 11.82
N PHE A 104 -6.07 24.30 11.25
CA PHE A 104 -5.06 24.47 10.19
C PHE A 104 -5.65 25.12 8.92
N LYS A 105 -6.96 24.97 8.69
CA LYS A 105 -7.69 25.65 7.60
C LYS A 105 -8.11 27.08 7.97
N LYS A 106 -8.39 27.34 9.26
CA LYS A 106 -8.82 28.61 9.89
C LYS A 106 -7.69 29.44 10.49
N GLN A 107 -6.44 28.97 10.48
CA GLN A 107 -5.28 29.86 10.64
C GLN A 107 -5.06 30.74 9.39
N GLY A 108 -5.99 30.69 8.44
CA GLY A 108 -6.24 31.73 7.44
C GLY A 108 -7.57 32.47 7.61
N ASP A 109 -8.30 32.30 8.72
CA ASP A 109 -9.62 32.91 8.97
C ASP A 109 -10.07 32.83 10.46
N ASP A 110 -9.87 33.95 11.17
CA ASP A 110 -10.79 34.55 12.16
C ASP A 110 -10.55 34.41 13.69
N SER A 111 -10.54 35.56 14.37
CA SER A 111 -10.49 35.84 15.82
C SER A 111 -11.39 37.07 16.04
N ASP A 112 -12.44 37.18 16.87
CA ASP A 112 -12.89 36.51 18.09
C ASP A 112 -14.36 36.86 18.38
N ALA A 113 -15.03 36.09 19.24
CA ALA A 113 -16.32 36.45 19.84
C ALA A 113 -16.13 37.43 21.02
N TYR A 114 -16.76 38.61 20.96
CA TYR A 114 -16.83 39.57 22.07
C TYR A 114 -18.09 39.36 22.93
N THR A 115 -17.92 39.38 24.24
CA THR A 115 -18.90 39.99 25.14
C THR A 115 -18.52 41.46 25.30
N GLU A 116 -19.58 42.28 25.36
CA GLU A 116 -19.69 43.68 25.78
C GLU A 116 -19.41 44.81 24.77
N GLY A 117 -20.50 45.53 24.46
CA GLY A 117 -20.59 46.98 24.65
C GLY A 117 -19.90 47.90 23.64
N ASP A 118 -20.73 48.45 22.76
CA ASP A 118 -20.62 49.73 22.04
C ASP A 118 -19.39 50.09 21.18
N ASP A 119 -19.76 50.54 19.97
CA ASP A 119 -19.09 51.47 19.04
C ASP A 119 -17.92 50.98 18.15
N GLU A 120 -18.31 50.74 16.88
CA GLU A 120 -17.63 50.95 15.58
C GLU A 120 -16.10 51.21 15.54
N ASP A 121 -15.31 50.34 14.89
CA ASP A 121 -14.40 50.65 13.74
C ASP A 121 -13.45 49.49 13.32
N GLU A 122 -13.31 49.31 12.00
CA GLU A 122 -12.30 48.64 11.15
C GLU A 122 -11.57 47.32 11.56
N GLY A 123 -11.82 46.26 10.77
CA GLY A 123 -11.22 44.94 10.86
C GLY A 123 -9.77 44.83 10.33
N LYS A 124 -8.94 44.07 11.06
CA LYS A 124 -7.58 43.67 10.65
C LYS A 124 -7.48 42.16 10.48
N ASN A 125 -7.81 41.71 9.27
CA ASN A 125 -7.57 40.34 8.83
C ASN A 125 -6.08 40.16 8.49
N SER A 126 -5.32 39.40 9.29
CA SER A 126 -3.94 39.00 8.98
C SER A 126 -3.94 37.99 7.82
N THR A 127 -4.14 38.52 6.61
CA THR A 127 -4.07 37.78 5.35
C THR A 127 -2.62 37.33 5.15
N ILE A 128 -2.36 36.02 4.99
CA ILE A 128 -1.09 35.54 4.46
C ILE A 128 -0.85 36.30 3.17
N SER A 129 0.17 37.16 3.13
CA SER A 129 0.48 37.96 1.94
C SER A 129 0.42 37.07 0.71
N ALA A 130 -0.25 37.52 -0.34
CA ALA A 130 -0.42 36.75 -1.58
C ALA A 130 0.94 36.17 -2.05
N ASP A 131 2.02 36.90 -1.80
CA ASP A 131 3.40 36.47 -2.06
C ASP A 131 3.80 35.20 -1.27
N ALA A 132 3.45 35.09 0.01
CA ALA A 132 3.73 33.92 0.83
C ALA A 132 2.92 32.68 0.40
N ALA A 133 1.67 32.86 -0.02
CA ALA A 133 0.87 31.78 -0.58
C ALA A 133 1.43 31.30 -1.92
N ILE A 134 1.83 32.22 -2.80
CA ILE A 134 2.49 31.93 -4.08
C ILE A 134 3.78 31.13 -3.85
N ARG A 135 4.62 31.50 -2.87
CA ARG A 135 5.85 30.76 -2.54
C ARG A 135 5.57 29.32 -2.10
N LEU A 136 4.53 29.08 -1.30
CA LEU A 136 4.16 27.73 -0.85
C LEU A 136 3.64 26.86 -2.01
N VAL A 137 2.83 27.44 -2.88
CA VAL A 137 2.33 26.76 -4.09
C VAL A 137 3.49 26.42 -5.01
N ASN A 138 4.39 27.37 -5.28
CA ASN A 138 5.57 27.13 -6.11
C ASN A 138 6.52 26.08 -5.51
N HIS A 139 6.70 26.08 -4.19
CA HIS A 139 7.47 25.04 -3.51
C HIS A 139 6.83 23.66 -3.66
N SER A 140 5.50 23.57 -3.49
CA SER A 140 4.75 22.33 -3.65
C SER A 140 4.75 21.84 -5.10
N LEU A 141 4.66 22.77 -6.05
CA LEU A 141 4.75 22.51 -7.48
C LEU A 141 6.12 21.97 -7.86
N GLY A 142 7.22 22.61 -7.42
CA GLY A 142 8.57 22.11 -7.67
C GLY A 142 8.84 20.72 -7.07
N LYS A 143 8.22 20.42 -5.91
CA LYS A 143 8.26 19.07 -5.32
C LYS A 143 7.45 18.05 -6.15
N LEU A 144 6.38 18.47 -6.80
CA LEU A 144 5.60 17.60 -7.68
C LEU A 144 6.32 17.37 -9.01
N GLU A 145 6.91 18.41 -9.59
CA GLU A 145 7.71 18.35 -10.82
C GLU A 145 8.92 17.43 -10.67
N SER A 146 9.67 17.56 -9.57
CA SER A 146 10.80 16.65 -9.29
C SER A 146 10.35 15.19 -9.18
N LYS A 147 9.20 14.91 -8.53
CA LYS A 147 8.63 13.55 -8.47
C LYS A 147 8.16 13.05 -9.82
N PHE A 148 7.60 13.92 -10.65
CA PHE A 148 7.21 13.57 -12.01
C PHE A 148 8.45 13.19 -12.83
N ALA A 149 9.52 13.97 -12.75
CA ALA A 149 10.79 13.66 -13.40
C ALA A 149 11.40 12.33 -12.93
N ASP A 150 11.33 12.02 -11.63
CA ASP A 150 11.76 10.72 -11.08
C ASP A 150 10.94 9.56 -11.66
N LEU A 151 9.62 9.70 -11.74
CA LEU A 151 8.74 8.67 -12.31
C LEU A 151 8.98 8.47 -13.79
N GLN A 152 9.17 9.55 -14.54
CA GLN A 152 9.50 9.49 -15.95
C GLN A 152 10.82 8.75 -16.17
N ARG A 153 11.86 9.03 -15.36
CA ARG A 153 13.13 8.28 -15.40
C ARG A 153 12.94 6.79 -15.12
N HIS A 154 12.10 6.42 -14.16
CA HIS A 154 11.78 5.02 -13.88
C HIS A 154 11.02 4.35 -15.03
N GLN A 155 10.05 5.04 -15.62
CA GLN A 155 9.31 4.55 -16.77
C GLN A 155 10.23 4.28 -17.95
N GLU A 156 11.12 5.21 -18.30
CA GLU A 156 12.08 5.00 -19.38
C GLU A 156 13.05 3.85 -19.10
N ALA A 157 13.52 3.71 -17.86
CA ALA A 157 14.38 2.59 -17.47
C ALA A 157 13.64 1.25 -17.61
N LEU A 158 12.36 1.21 -17.27
CA LEU A 158 11.52 0.03 -17.45
C LEU A 158 11.30 -0.31 -18.91
N THR A 159 11.01 0.67 -19.76
CA THR A 159 10.87 0.47 -21.20
C THR A 159 12.15 -0.15 -21.76
N ARG A 160 13.31 0.47 -21.50
CA ARG A 160 14.61 -0.05 -21.97
C ARG A 160 14.89 -1.49 -21.51
N LYS A 161 14.59 -1.81 -20.25
CA LYS A 161 14.78 -3.18 -19.72
C LYS A 161 13.73 -4.17 -20.23
N GLY A 162 12.53 -3.71 -20.55
CA GLY A 162 11.50 -4.49 -21.23
C GLY A 162 11.96 -4.88 -22.63
N ASP A 163 12.48 -3.91 -23.39
CA ASP A 163 13.00 -4.16 -24.75
C ASP A 163 14.19 -5.13 -24.74
N ASP A 164 15.10 -5.00 -23.76
CA ASP A 164 16.23 -5.92 -23.57
C ASP A 164 15.76 -7.36 -23.28
N LEU A 165 14.73 -7.52 -22.45
CA LEU A 165 14.15 -8.82 -22.14
C LEU A 165 13.42 -9.40 -23.36
N GLN A 166 12.64 -8.59 -24.07
CA GLN A 166 11.92 -9.02 -25.26
C GLN A 166 12.90 -9.52 -26.34
N ARG A 167 14.01 -8.81 -26.57
CA ARG A 167 15.07 -9.27 -27.47
C ARG A 167 15.67 -10.60 -27.02
N ALA A 168 15.98 -10.76 -25.73
CA ALA A 168 16.53 -12.01 -25.21
C ALA A 168 15.55 -13.20 -25.32
N ILE A 169 14.24 -12.96 -25.24
CA ILE A 169 13.21 -13.99 -25.47
C ILE A 169 13.16 -14.37 -26.95
N LEU A 170 13.17 -13.40 -27.86
CA LEU A 170 13.22 -13.65 -29.31
C LEU A 170 14.48 -14.45 -29.69
N ASP A 171 15.62 -14.16 -29.06
CA ASP A 171 16.85 -14.93 -29.29
C ASP A 171 16.67 -16.41 -28.91
N VAL A 172 15.98 -16.71 -27.80
CA VAL A 172 15.65 -18.09 -27.37
C VAL A 172 14.78 -18.80 -28.41
N GLU A 173 13.80 -18.12 -28.99
CA GLU A 173 12.91 -18.67 -30.03
C GLU A 173 13.65 -19.03 -31.33
N THR A 174 14.81 -18.40 -31.57
CA THR A 174 15.64 -18.64 -32.77
C THR A 174 16.78 -19.65 -32.52
N ALA A 175 16.83 -20.32 -31.38
CA ALA A 175 17.87 -21.32 -31.09
C ALA A 175 17.63 -22.62 -31.88
N HIS A 176 18.68 -23.16 -32.49
CA HIS A 176 18.58 -24.34 -33.36
C HIS A 176 19.12 -25.62 -32.71
N ASP A 177 19.97 -25.50 -31.69
CA ASP A 177 20.54 -26.63 -30.96
C ASP A 177 20.33 -26.54 -29.43
N PRO A 178 20.37 -27.67 -28.71
CA PRO A 178 20.11 -27.71 -27.26
C PRO A 178 21.12 -26.93 -26.41
N SER A 179 22.37 -26.78 -26.86
CA SER A 179 23.41 -26.04 -26.14
C SER A 179 23.18 -24.54 -26.26
N GLU A 180 22.90 -24.06 -27.47
CA GLU A 180 22.54 -22.68 -27.78
C GLU A 180 21.25 -22.26 -27.05
N LEU A 181 20.23 -23.14 -27.04
CA LEU A 181 18.98 -22.91 -26.31
C LEU A 181 19.24 -22.70 -24.82
N THR A 182 20.06 -23.55 -24.21
CA THR A 182 20.39 -23.47 -22.78
C THR A 182 21.13 -22.17 -22.43
N GLN A 183 22.04 -21.75 -23.30
CA GLN A 183 22.78 -20.48 -23.13
C GLN A 183 21.85 -19.28 -23.25
N LYS A 184 21.02 -19.22 -24.30
CA LYS A 184 20.09 -18.11 -24.54
C LYS A 184 19.00 -18.03 -23.46
N LEU A 185 18.51 -19.17 -22.98
CA LEU A 185 17.54 -19.24 -21.87
C LEU A 185 18.13 -18.63 -20.58
N THR A 186 19.42 -18.88 -20.32
CA THR A 186 20.11 -18.30 -19.17
C THR A 186 20.17 -16.78 -19.27
N VAL A 187 20.50 -16.25 -20.46
CA VAL A 187 20.51 -14.80 -20.73
C VAL A 187 19.12 -14.19 -20.55
N ALA A 188 18.07 -14.82 -21.10
CA ALA A 188 16.69 -14.36 -20.93
C ALA A 188 16.28 -14.32 -19.45
N ARG A 189 16.68 -15.34 -18.65
CA ARG A 189 16.43 -15.39 -17.21
C ARG A 189 17.14 -14.26 -16.44
N ASP A 190 18.38 -13.93 -16.81
CA ASP A 190 19.12 -12.83 -16.21
C ASP A 190 18.46 -11.49 -16.54
N ARG A 191 18.04 -11.27 -17.80
CA ARG A 191 17.29 -10.06 -18.21
C ARG A 191 15.94 -9.95 -17.49
N ALA A 192 15.23 -11.05 -17.28
CA ALA A 192 13.98 -11.07 -16.53
C ALA A 192 14.20 -10.69 -15.05
N THR A 193 15.30 -11.16 -14.46
CA THR A 193 15.67 -10.80 -13.09
C THR A 193 15.98 -9.30 -12.97
N VAL A 194 16.73 -8.74 -13.92
CA VAL A 194 17.03 -7.29 -13.96
C VAL A 194 15.75 -6.47 -14.11
N TYR A 195 14.85 -6.85 -15.02
CA TYR A 195 13.56 -6.17 -15.21
C TYR A 195 12.74 -6.16 -13.91
N ASN A 196 12.67 -7.30 -13.21
CA ASN A 196 11.97 -7.42 -11.93
C ASN A 196 12.57 -6.54 -10.81
N VAL A 197 13.90 -6.42 -10.76
CA VAL A 197 14.57 -5.55 -9.78
C VAL A 197 14.24 -4.08 -10.07
N VAL A 198 14.27 -3.67 -11.33
CA VAL A 198 13.97 -2.28 -11.74
C VAL A 198 12.49 -1.95 -11.51
N SER A 199 11.58 -2.87 -11.81
CA SER A 199 10.13 -2.67 -11.58
C SER A 199 9.80 -2.54 -10.10
N LEU A 200 10.44 -3.37 -9.26
CA LEU A 200 10.28 -3.29 -7.81
C LEU A 200 10.90 -2.02 -7.21
N ALA A 201 12.01 -1.52 -7.78
CA ALA A 201 12.60 -0.25 -7.38
C ALA A 201 11.62 0.92 -7.60
N MET A 202 10.92 0.95 -8.74
CA MET A 202 9.89 1.97 -9.02
C MET A 202 8.70 1.91 -8.05
N VAL A 203 8.33 0.71 -7.58
CA VAL A 203 7.28 0.53 -6.57
C VAL A 203 7.79 0.96 -5.18
N ASN A 204 9.03 0.61 -4.83
CA ASN A 204 9.60 0.92 -3.52
C ASN A 204 9.95 2.40 -3.33
N THR A 205 10.22 3.17 -4.39
CA THR A 205 10.34 4.64 -4.30
C THR A 205 9.02 5.30 -3.87
N LYS A 206 7.87 4.65 -4.07
CA LYS A 206 6.58 5.09 -3.49
C LYS A 206 6.49 4.83 -1.98
N LEU A 207 7.10 3.75 -1.48
CA LEU A 207 7.04 3.37 -0.06
C LEU A 207 7.99 4.18 0.82
N LYS A 208 9.15 4.60 0.28
CA LYS A 208 10.14 5.42 1.02
C LYS A 208 9.71 6.87 1.28
N GLN A 209 8.59 7.33 0.69
CA GLN A 209 8.07 8.69 0.86
C GLN A 209 6.92 8.79 1.87
N MET A 210 6.60 7.69 2.57
CA MET A 210 5.67 7.71 3.71
C MET A 210 6.40 8.15 4.98
N PRO A 211 5.75 8.94 5.87
CA PRO A 211 6.36 9.44 7.10
C PRO A 211 6.87 8.27 7.99
N PRO A 212 7.92 8.51 8.81
CA PRO A 212 8.69 7.46 9.50
C PRO A 212 7.93 6.60 10.53
N SER A 213 6.63 6.83 10.75
CA SER A 213 5.79 6.01 11.66
C SER A 213 5.32 4.66 11.08
N VAL A 214 5.77 4.31 9.86
CA VAL A 214 5.45 3.06 9.15
C VAL A 214 6.69 2.20 8.84
N ALA A 215 7.90 2.68 9.19
CA ALA A 215 9.14 1.94 8.97
C ALA A 215 9.43 0.92 10.09
N SER A 216 8.52 -0.03 10.34
CA SER A 216 8.87 -1.23 11.11
C SER A 216 9.42 -2.31 10.17
N LYS A 217 10.69 -2.64 10.40
CA LYS A 217 11.59 -3.62 9.76
C LYS A 217 10.92 -4.65 8.80
N PRO A 218 11.45 -4.85 7.58
CA PRO A 218 10.96 -5.86 6.66
C PRO A 218 11.49 -7.25 7.06
N ASN A 219 10.95 -7.84 8.12
CA ASN A 219 11.16 -9.25 8.43
C ASN A 219 9.99 -10.05 7.86
N GLY A 220 10.19 -10.62 6.66
CA GLY A 220 9.26 -11.58 6.07
C GLY A 220 9.59 -12.02 4.64
N MET A 221 10.19 -11.15 3.82
CA MET A 221 10.43 -11.46 2.40
C MET A 221 11.85 -11.95 2.07
N TYR A 222 12.80 -11.85 3.01
CA TYR A 222 14.16 -12.38 2.84
C TYR A 222 14.25 -13.91 2.97
N GLY A 223 13.23 -14.57 3.54
CA GLY A 223 13.19 -16.03 3.67
C GLY A 223 12.85 -16.75 2.37
N HIS A 224 11.91 -16.21 1.58
CA HIS A 224 11.43 -16.88 0.37
C HIS A 224 12.40 -16.75 -0.82
N ILE A 225 13.11 -15.61 -0.92
CA ILE A 225 14.11 -15.37 -1.98
C ILE A 225 15.42 -16.14 -1.71
N ARG A 226 15.77 -16.39 -0.44
CA ARG A 226 16.87 -17.31 -0.11
C ARG A 226 16.56 -18.76 -0.48
N MET A 227 15.30 -19.20 -0.42
CA MET A 227 14.91 -20.55 -0.83
C MET A 227 15.03 -20.76 -2.35
N CYS A 228 14.61 -19.81 -3.18
CA CYS A 228 14.76 -19.94 -4.63
C CYS A 228 16.23 -19.94 -5.09
N ASN A 229 17.10 -19.16 -4.43
CA ASN A 229 18.53 -19.13 -4.76
C ASN A 229 19.33 -20.32 -4.20
N LEU A 230 18.85 -21.00 -3.13
CA LEU A 230 19.42 -22.27 -2.69
C LEU A 230 19.02 -23.45 -3.61
N TRP A 231 17.83 -23.37 -4.21
CA TRP A 231 17.33 -24.39 -5.14
C TRP A 231 18.12 -24.39 -6.46
N ALA A 232 18.58 -23.22 -6.92
CA ALA A 232 19.36 -23.07 -8.15
C ALA A 232 20.88 -23.39 -8.01
N ARG A 233 21.37 -23.71 -6.80
CA ARG A 233 22.80 -23.89 -6.52
C ARG A 233 23.20 -25.29 -6.02
N ASN A 234 22.29 -26.27 -6.01
CA ASN A 234 22.56 -27.59 -5.46
C ASN A 234 22.63 -28.68 -6.56
N PRO A 235 23.83 -29.20 -6.89
CA PRO A 235 24.00 -30.22 -7.94
C PRO A 235 23.30 -31.55 -7.65
N ARG A 236 22.89 -31.80 -6.40
CA ARG A 236 22.23 -33.05 -6.00
C ARG A 236 20.76 -33.19 -6.45
N PHE A 237 20.13 -32.13 -6.99
CA PHE A 237 18.76 -32.21 -7.51
C PHE A 237 18.67 -32.51 -9.01
N TYR A 238 19.78 -32.44 -9.76
CA TYR A 238 19.80 -32.81 -11.17
C TYR A 238 19.58 -34.31 -11.41
N SER A 239 19.83 -35.16 -10.40
CA SER A 239 19.61 -36.62 -10.51
C SER A 239 18.15 -37.05 -10.34
N LEU A 240 17.25 -36.18 -9.89
CA LEU A 240 15.82 -36.50 -9.75
C LEU A 240 14.96 -36.00 -10.92
N SER A 241 15.55 -35.24 -11.86
CA SER A 241 14.86 -34.80 -13.07
C SER A 241 14.70 -35.91 -14.11
N SER A 242 15.41 -37.04 -13.98
CA SER A 242 15.26 -38.20 -14.87
C SER A 242 14.18 -39.19 -14.45
N CYS A 243 13.50 -39.00 -13.31
CA CYS A 243 12.44 -39.93 -12.85
C CYS A 243 11.01 -39.48 -13.21
N CYS A 244 10.83 -38.34 -13.88
CA CYS A 244 9.48 -37.82 -14.19
C CYS A 244 8.99 -38.13 -15.62
N THR A 245 9.64 -39.05 -16.34
CA THR A 245 9.17 -39.52 -17.67
C THR A 245 8.52 -40.90 -17.66
N ASP A 246 8.43 -41.59 -16.53
CA ASP A 246 7.71 -42.88 -16.47
C ASP A 246 6.41 -42.77 -15.68
N SER A 247 5.30 -42.93 -16.42
CA SER A 247 3.92 -42.81 -15.96
C SER A 247 3.42 -43.99 -15.08
N GLU A 248 4.27 -44.88 -14.59
CA GLU A 248 3.82 -46.14 -13.96
C GLU A 248 4.32 -46.44 -12.54
N PHE A 249 4.90 -45.49 -11.82
CA PHE A 249 5.41 -45.75 -10.46
C PHE A 249 4.74 -44.94 -9.34
N VAL A 250 3.42 -44.80 -9.36
CA VAL A 250 2.65 -44.21 -8.24
C VAL A 250 1.62 -45.20 -7.70
N ALA A 251 2.09 -46.33 -7.18
CA ALA A 251 1.23 -47.22 -6.39
C ALA A 251 1.85 -47.70 -5.06
N GLN A 252 3.14 -47.50 -4.79
CA GLN A 252 3.77 -48.06 -3.58
C GLN A 252 4.80 -47.14 -2.93
N SER A 253 4.38 -45.94 -2.52
CA SER A 253 5.07 -45.25 -1.42
C SER A 253 4.11 -44.24 -0.80
N GLY A 254 3.65 -44.53 0.42
CA GLY A 254 2.74 -43.67 1.19
C GLY A 254 3.42 -42.39 1.71
N ASP A 255 4.06 -41.61 0.84
CA ASP A 255 4.69 -40.34 1.21
C ASP A 255 3.81 -39.13 0.84
N ARG A 256 3.37 -38.39 1.88
CA ARG A 256 2.51 -37.20 1.76
C ARG A 256 3.18 -36.03 1.03
N ARG A 257 4.50 -36.06 0.78
CA ARG A 257 5.20 -34.99 0.05
C ARG A 257 4.90 -35.00 -1.46
N SER A 258 4.61 -36.16 -2.04
CA SER A 258 4.37 -36.29 -3.48
C SER A 258 3.05 -35.61 -3.92
N HIS A 259 2.02 -35.64 -3.05
CA HIS A 259 0.74 -34.98 -3.29
C HIS A 259 0.80 -33.45 -3.34
N HIS A 260 1.77 -32.84 -2.65
CA HIS A 260 1.91 -31.39 -2.63
C HIS A 260 2.57 -30.84 -3.90
N CYS A 261 3.49 -31.59 -4.49
CA CYS A 261 4.13 -31.24 -5.77
C CYS A 261 3.14 -31.35 -6.96
N TYR A 262 2.28 -32.36 -6.96
CA TYR A 262 1.27 -32.52 -8.03
C TYR A 262 0.24 -31.37 -8.02
N ARG A 263 -0.21 -30.95 -6.83
CA ARG A 263 -1.13 -29.80 -6.70
C ARG A 263 -0.50 -28.45 -7.08
N ALA A 264 0.80 -28.27 -6.84
CA ALA A 264 1.51 -27.05 -7.25
C ALA A 264 1.66 -26.96 -8.77
N SER A 265 1.90 -28.09 -9.46
CA SER A 265 2.03 -28.14 -10.92
C SER A 265 0.71 -27.78 -11.64
N LEU A 266 -0.42 -28.27 -11.15
CA LEU A 266 -1.75 -27.97 -11.71
C LEU A 266 -2.17 -26.49 -11.52
N ALA A 267 -1.78 -25.86 -10.41
CA ALA A 267 -2.06 -24.45 -10.15
C ALA A 267 -1.25 -23.51 -11.07
N SER A 268 -0.04 -23.90 -11.45
CA SER A 268 0.79 -23.13 -12.38
C SER A 268 0.27 -23.18 -13.82
N ARG A 269 -0.35 -24.30 -14.25
CA ARG A 269 -0.95 -24.41 -15.60
C ARG A 269 -2.19 -23.54 -15.77
N THR A 270 -3.02 -23.41 -14.72
CA THR A 270 -4.25 -22.59 -14.77
C THR A 270 -3.97 -21.08 -14.71
N LEU A 271 -2.87 -20.66 -14.08
CA LEU A 271 -2.48 -19.25 -13.96
C LEU A 271 -1.83 -18.68 -15.23
N TRP A 272 -1.33 -19.53 -16.13
CA TRP A 272 -0.64 -19.11 -17.35
C TRP A 272 -1.34 -19.51 -18.65
N GLY A 273 -2.52 -20.13 -18.59
CA GLY A 273 -3.34 -20.41 -19.78
C GLY A 273 -2.62 -21.21 -20.86
N ILE A 274 -1.73 -22.13 -20.47
CA ILE A 274 -1.09 -23.08 -21.38
C ILE A 274 -1.85 -24.40 -21.24
N ASN A 275 -2.57 -24.80 -22.29
CA ASN A 275 -3.12 -26.15 -22.42
C ASN A 275 -1.98 -27.17 -22.50
#